data_AF-A0A7D7XI97-F1
#
_entry.id   AF-A0A7D7XI97-F1
#
_cell.length_a   1.000
_cell.length_b   1.000
_cell.length_c   1.000
_cell.angle_alpha   90.00
_cell.angle_beta   90.00
_cell.angle_gamma   90.00
#
_symmetry.space_group_name_H-M   'P 1'
#
loop_
_entity.id
_entity.type
_entity.pdbx_description
1 polymer ?
#
loop_
_entity_poly.entity_id
_entity_poly.type
_entity_poly.pdbx_seq_one_letter_code
_entity_poly.pdbx_strand_id
1 'polypeptide(L)'
;MPTRAVPYLKIVVHILCLLPALYLWHVYSSGALALMADPVNYITHFTGNWALWILLTDLAITPVRRLNSGLAWLIRFRRMVGLYACFYATLHLMTYVFLFSGYDVPTALAGLRAGHLLEPWNQFRIIWPTMVDDVEKRRFIQVGLLAWLILLSLAVTSPQRIMRAMGGKNWQRLHRLIYVAGIAAVVHYIWLVKTGVRTPYKYAVMLAVLLLARVAYSLWKRWKKPGTAPVQKVAA
;
A
#
# COMPACT_ATOMS: atom_id res chain seq x y z
N MET A 1 -4.26 -0.94 -28.04
CA MET A 1 -4.68 0.34 -27.44
C MET A 1 -3.83 1.46 -28.03
N PRO A 2 -4.43 2.53 -28.59
CA PRO A 2 -3.69 3.65 -29.16
C PRO A 2 -2.88 4.36 -28.07
N THR A 3 -1.60 4.63 -28.35
CA THR A 3 -0.63 5.25 -27.43
C THR A 3 -1.06 6.63 -26.93
N ARG A 4 -1.84 7.37 -27.73
CA ARG A 4 -2.38 8.69 -27.39
C ARG A 4 -3.39 8.69 -26.23
N ALA A 5 -4.06 7.56 -25.97
CA ALA A 5 -5.05 7.47 -24.88
C ALA A 5 -4.41 7.26 -23.49
N VAL A 6 -3.13 6.86 -23.42
CA VAL A 6 -2.47 6.48 -22.17
C VAL A 6 -2.33 7.64 -21.17
N PRO A 7 -1.97 8.88 -21.57
CA PRO A 7 -1.90 10.01 -20.65
C PRO A 7 -3.25 10.36 -20.03
N TYR A 8 -4.32 10.40 -20.84
CA TYR A 8 -5.68 10.66 -20.36
C TYR A 8 -6.14 9.60 -19.36
N LEU A 9 -5.88 8.32 -19.64
CA LEU A 9 -6.16 7.25 -18.68
C LEU A 9 -5.37 7.41 -17.38
N LYS A 10 -4.13 7.90 -17.42
CA LYS A 10 -3.37 8.16 -16.19
C LYS A 10 -4.03 9.26 -15.36
N ILE A 11 -4.52 10.32 -16.00
CA ILE A 11 -5.27 11.38 -15.30
C ILE A 11 -6.51 10.77 -14.62
N VAL A 12 -7.27 9.96 -15.34
CA VAL A 12 -8.45 9.27 -14.78
C VAL A 12 -8.06 8.41 -13.58
N VAL A 13 -7.02 7.59 -13.68
CA VAL A 13 -6.54 6.76 -12.55
C VAL A 13 -6.09 7.64 -11.37
N HIS A 14 -5.49 8.82 -11.63
CA HIS A 14 -5.05 9.75 -10.58
C HIS A 14 -6.26 10.28 -9.81
N ILE A 15 -7.27 10.73 -10.54
CA ILE A 15 -8.53 11.21 -9.98
C ILE A 15 -9.20 10.08 -9.18
N LEU A 16 -9.37 8.89 -9.76
CA LEU A 16 -9.98 7.75 -9.09
C LEU A 16 -9.26 7.37 -7.79
N CYS A 17 -7.92 7.40 -7.78
CA CYS A 17 -7.14 7.14 -6.58
C CYS A 17 -7.22 8.27 -5.56
N LEU A 18 -7.51 9.51 -5.95
CA LEU A 18 -7.70 10.65 -5.03
C LEU A 18 -9.14 10.78 -4.51
N LEU A 19 -10.14 10.25 -5.23
CA LEU A 19 -11.55 10.33 -4.84
C LEU A 19 -11.82 9.96 -3.38
N PRO A 20 -11.23 8.90 -2.81
CA PRO A 20 -11.46 8.57 -1.40
C PRO A 20 -10.96 9.65 -0.44
N ALA A 21 -9.78 10.21 -0.69
CA ALA A 21 -9.25 11.31 0.10
C ALA A 21 -10.11 12.58 -0.04
N LEU A 22 -10.60 12.88 -1.24
CA LEU A 22 -11.53 13.99 -1.48
C LEU A 22 -12.87 13.80 -0.78
N TYR A 23 -13.39 12.57 -0.77
CA TYR A 23 -14.60 12.22 -0.04
C TYR A 23 -14.42 12.38 1.47
N LEU A 24 -13.29 11.92 2.01
CA LEU A 24 -12.97 12.08 3.43
C LEU A 24 -12.87 13.57 3.82
N TRP A 25 -12.23 14.38 2.97
CA TRP A 25 -12.17 15.83 3.12
C TRP A 25 -13.57 16.45 3.13
N HIS A 26 -14.44 16.03 2.19
CA HIS A 26 -15.82 16.53 2.13
C HIS A 26 -16.61 16.21 3.41
N VAL A 27 -16.54 14.97 3.90
CA VAL A 27 -17.20 14.54 5.15
C VAL A 27 -16.66 15.30 6.37
N TYR A 28 -15.36 15.60 6.41
CA TYR A 28 -14.77 16.46 7.42
C TYR A 28 -15.30 17.91 7.34
N SER A 29 -15.19 18.53 6.16
CA SER A 29 -15.55 19.95 5.95
C SER A 29 -17.04 20.26 6.10
N SER A 30 -17.90 19.27 5.87
CA SER A 30 -19.36 19.40 6.02
C SER A 30 -19.83 19.27 7.47
N GLY A 31 -18.92 18.97 8.41
CA GLY A 31 -19.27 18.70 9.81
C GLY A 31 -19.95 17.34 10.04
N ALA A 32 -20.22 16.56 8.99
CA ALA A 32 -20.83 15.23 9.09
C ALA A 32 -20.00 14.28 9.95
N LEU A 33 -18.68 14.44 9.96
CA LEU A 33 -17.77 13.69 10.81
C LEU A 33 -18.09 13.87 12.32
N ALA A 34 -18.50 15.07 12.75
CA ALA A 34 -18.83 15.36 14.15
C ALA A 34 -20.13 14.68 14.62
N LEU A 35 -20.96 14.22 13.69
CA LEU A 35 -22.19 13.49 13.98
C LEU A 35 -21.96 11.98 14.14
N MET A 36 -20.76 11.49 13.83
CA MET A 36 -20.42 10.06 13.96
C MET A 36 -20.13 9.68 15.40
N ALA A 37 -20.52 8.48 15.81
CA ALA A 37 -20.28 7.97 17.16
C ALA A 37 -18.79 7.82 17.51
N ASP A 38 -17.97 7.43 16.53
CA ASP A 38 -16.52 7.33 16.67
C ASP A 38 -15.84 7.74 15.34
N PRO A 39 -15.60 9.04 15.15
CA PRO A 39 -15.09 9.55 13.89
C PRO A 39 -13.62 9.16 13.63
N VAL A 40 -12.83 9.00 14.69
CA VAL A 40 -11.42 8.61 14.59
C VAL A 40 -11.29 7.16 14.10
N ASN A 41 -12.12 6.26 14.64
CA ASN A 41 -12.22 4.89 14.16
C ASN A 41 -12.66 4.85 12.69
N TYR A 42 -13.69 5.62 12.32
CA TYR A 42 -14.15 5.71 10.93
C TYR A 42 -13.02 6.12 9.98
N ILE A 43 -12.30 7.22 10.26
CA ILE A 43 -11.20 7.71 9.42
C ILE A 43 -10.10 6.65 9.29
N THR A 44 -9.76 5.98 10.39
CA THR A 44 -8.69 4.99 10.44
C THR A 44 -9.03 3.74 9.63
N HIS A 45 -10.24 3.22 9.77
CA HIS A 45 -10.71 2.09 8.96
C HIS A 45 -10.91 2.48 7.50
N PHE A 46 -11.40 3.69 7.21
CA PHE A 46 -11.56 4.19 5.85
C PHE A 46 -10.21 4.24 5.11
N THR A 47 -9.22 4.92 5.67
CA THR A 47 -7.88 5.05 5.08
C THR A 47 -7.17 3.70 4.96
N GLY A 48 -7.27 2.83 5.97
CA GLY A 48 -6.70 1.48 5.94
C GLY A 48 -7.35 0.57 4.89
N ASN A 49 -8.68 0.60 4.76
CA ASN A 49 -9.40 -0.15 3.73
C ASN A 49 -8.99 0.29 2.32
N TRP A 50 -8.84 1.59 2.07
CA TRP A 50 -8.39 2.10 0.77
C TRP A 50 -6.92 1.75 0.48
N ALA A 51 -6.05 1.78 1.48
CA ALA A 51 -4.68 1.29 1.34
C ALA A 51 -4.66 -0.18 0.88
N LEU A 52 -5.47 -1.05 1.51
CA LEU A 52 -5.59 -2.45 1.13
C LEU A 52 -6.19 -2.65 -0.27
N TRP A 53 -7.27 -1.94 -0.61
CA TRP A 53 -7.90 -2.05 -1.93
C TRP A 53 -6.94 -1.65 -3.06
N ILE A 54 -6.20 -0.56 -2.89
CA ILE A 54 -5.24 -0.09 -3.89
C ILE A 54 -4.04 -1.03 -3.97
N LEU A 55 -3.55 -1.55 -2.84
CA LEU A 55 -2.49 -2.56 -2.81
C LEU A 55 -2.89 -3.86 -3.54
N LEU A 56 -4.10 -4.38 -3.26
CA LEU A 56 -4.63 -5.56 -3.95
C LEU A 56 -4.85 -5.30 -5.44
N THR A 57 -5.26 -4.08 -5.81
CA THR A 57 -5.37 -3.66 -7.22
C THR A 57 -4.00 -3.69 -7.91
N ASP A 58 -2.94 -3.16 -7.28
CA ASP A 58 -1.58 -3.27 -7.84
C ASP A 58 -1.15 -4.74 -8.03
N LEU A 59 -1.44 -5.57 -7.02
CA LEU A 59 -1.19 -7.00 -7.08
C LEU A 59 -2.08 -7.72 -8.12
N ALA A 60 -3.22 -7.17 -8.51
CA ALA A 60 -4.08 -7.73 -9.54
C ALA A 60 -3.61 -7.41 -10.97
N ILE A 61 -2.91 -6.28 -11.20
CA ILE A 61 -2.47 -5.86 -12.54
C ILE A 61 -1.66 -6.95 -13.27
N THR A 62 -0.80 -7.68 -12.54
CA THR A 62 0.06 -8.70 -13.17
C THR A 62 -0.65 -10.01 -13.56
N PRO A 63 -1.50 -10.63 -12.72
CA PRO A 63 -2.30 -11.77 -13.16
C PRO A 63 -3.31 -11.36 -14.23
N VAL A 64 -4.00 -10.23 -14.09
CA VAL A 64 -5.02 -9.77 -15.05
C VAL A 64 -4.44 -9.56 -16.44
N ARG A 65 -3.27 -8.90 -16.57
CA ARG A 65 -2.63 -8.71 -17.89
C ARG A 65 -2.19 -10.02 -18.57
N ARG A 66 -2.14 -11.14 -17.84
CA ARG A 66 -1.76 -12.46 -18.37
C ARG A 66 -2.96 -13.25 -18.89
N LEU A 67 -4.18 -12.87 -18.51
CA LEU A 67 -5.41 -13.49 -19.00
C LEU A 67 -5.63 -13.19 -20.49
N ASN A 68 -5.25 -11.98 -20.93
CA ASN A 68 -5.41 -11.55 -22.32
C ASN A 68 -4.23 -10.65 -22.74
N SER A 69 -3.62 -10.91 -23.89
CA SER A 69 -2.55 -10.09 -24.48
C SER A 69 -3.01 -8.64 -24.75
N GLY A 70 -4.30 -8.44 -25.02
CA GLY A 70 -4.93 -7.13 -25.17
C GLY A 70 -4.90 -6.27 -23.89
N LEU A 71 -4.69 -6.86 -22.71
CA LEU A 71 -4.61 -6.18 -21.42
C LEU A 71 -3.17 -5.86 -20.98
N ALA A 72 -2.17 -6.13 -21.81
CA ALA A 72 -0.75 -5.89 -21.49
C ALA A 72 -0.45 -4.43 -21.12
N TRP A 73 -1.27 -3.47 -21.60
CA TRP A 73 -1.12 -2.05 -21.32
C TRP A 73 -1.31 -1.68 -19.84
N LEU A 74 -2.03 -2.50 -19.05
CA LEU A 74 -2.25 -2.26 -17.61
C LEU A 74 -0.94 -2.15 -16.82
N ILE A 75 0.14 -2.78 -17.29
CA ILE A 75 1.45 -2.72 -16.64
C ILE A 75 1.99 -1.29 -16.52
N ARG A 76 1.55 -0.38 -17.41
CA ARG A 76 1.97 1.04 -17.42
C ARG A 76 1.42 1.82 -16.22
N PHE A 77 0.40 1.30 -15.55
CA PHE A 77 -0.27 1.93 -14.41
C PHE A 77 0.22 1.38 -13.08
N ARG A 78 0.91 0.23 -13.08
CA ARG A 78 1.39 -0.46 -11.88
C ARG A 78 2.14 0.46 -10.92
N ARG A 79 3.17 1.16 -11.42
CA ARG A 79 3.96 2.07 -10.58
C ARG A 79 3.10 3.16 -9.92
N MET A 80 2.13 3.69 -10.66
CA MET A 80 1.26 4.75 -10.17
C MET A 80 0.32 4.25 -9.08
N VAL A 81 -0.34 3.11 -9.30
CA VAL A 81 -1.23 2.49 -8.30
C VAL A 81 -0.44 2.11 -7.03
N GLY A 82 0.76 1.55 -7.18
CA GLY A 82 1.63 1.24 -6.03
C GLY A 82 2.04 2.46 -5.20
N LEU A 83 2.28 3.61 -5.83
CA LEU A 83 2.56 4.86 -5.09
C LEU A 83 1.35 5.32 -4.29
N TYR A 84 0.14 5.16 -4.82
CA TYR A 84 -1.08 5.44 -4.06
C TYR A 84 -1.30 4.48 -2.91
N ALA A 85 -0.96 3.19 -3.04
CA ALA A 85 -0.99 2.26 -1.93
C ALA A 85 -0.09 2.77 -0.77
N CYS A 86 1.12 3.25 -1.09
CA CYS A 86 2.02 3.86 -0.10
C CYS A 86 1.46 5.17 0.48
N PHE A 87 0.83 6.00 -0.34
CA PHE A 87 0.18 7.24 0.11
C PHE A 87 -0.92 6.95 1.14
N TYR A 88 -1.86 6.06 0.83
CA TYR A 88 -2.93 5.71 1.77
C TYR A 88 -2.42 4.93 2.98
N ALA A 89 -1.40 4.09 2.84
CA ALA A 89 -0.75 3.44 3.99
C ALA A 89 -0.08 4.47 4.92
N THR A 90 0.50 5.52 4.34
CA THR A 90 1.05 6.63 5.13
C THR A 90 -0.05 7.42 5.80
N LEU A 91 -1.14 7.78 5.09
CA LEU A 91 -2.30 8.41 5.72
C LEU A 91 -2.85 7.57 6.88
N HIS A 92 -2.99 6.26 6.70
CA HIS A 92 -3.42 5.33 7.74
C HIS A 92 -2.48 5.31 8.95
N LEU A 93 -1.16 5.32 8.75
CA LEU A 93 -0.21 5.46 9.85
C LEU A 93 -0.33 6.82 10.54
N MET A 94 -0.54 7.89 9.76
CA MET A 94 -0.73 9.24 10.31
C MET A 94 -1.99 9.36 11.16
N THR A 95 -3.05 8.57 10.91
CA THR A 95 -4.22 8.57 11.80
C THR A 95 -3.86 8.04 13.19
N TYR A 96 -3.00 7.03 13.29
CA TYR A 96 -2.48 6.58 14.58
C TYR A 96 -1.67 7.68 15.27
N VAL A 97 -0.70 8.27 14.56
CA VAL A 97 0.18 9.30 15.12
C VAL A 97 -0.58 10.54 15.57
N PHE A 98 -1.55 11.02 14.80
CA PHE A 98 -2.20 12.31 15.09
C PHE A 98 -3.56 12.19 15.79
N LEU A 99 -4.23 11.04 15.74
CA LEU A 99 -5.58 10.90 16.30
C LEU A 99 -5.66 9.90 17.47
N PHE A 100 -4.74 8.91 17.57
CA PHE A 100 -4.80 7.88 18.62
C PHE A 100 -3.72 8.00 19.68
N SER A 101 -2.51 8.47 19.32
CA SER A 101 -1.37 8.54 20.25
C SER A 101 -1.54 9.55 21.40
N GLY A 102 -2.55 10.42 21.31
CA GLY A 102 -2.74 11.58 22.20
C GLY A 102 -2.10 12.87 21.70
N TYR A 103 -1.66 12.95 20.43
CA TYR A 103 -1.10 14.17 19.86
C TYR A 103 -2.10 15.33 19.85
N ASP A 104 -1.78 16.43 20.53
CA ASP A 104 -2.62 17.62 20.56
C ASP A 104 -2.36 18.53 19.34
N VAL A 105 -3.10 18.29 18.27
CA VAL A 105 -3.03 19.09 17.03
C VAL A 105 -3.37 20.57 17.27
N PRO A 106 -4.46 20.93 17.99
CA PRO A 106 -4.75 22.32 18.34
C PRO A 106 -3.58 23.04 19.04
N THR A 107 -2.98 22.43 20.06
CA THR A 107 -1.87 23.03 20.80
C THR A 107 -0.62 23.17 19.92
N ALA A 108 -0.27 22.13 19.14
CA ALA A 108 0.84 22.20 18.19
C ALA A 108 0.66 23.35 17.19
N LEU A 109 -0.56 23.54 16.66
CA LEU A 109 -0.87 24.60 15.69
C LEU A 109 -0.92 25.99 16.34
N ALA A 110 -1.45 26.11 17.56
CA ALA A 110 -1.43 27.35 18.32
C ALA A 110 0.01 27.81 18.60
N GLY A 111 0.90 26.89 18.99
CA GLY A 111 2.32 27.16 19.19
C GLY A 111 2.99 27.67 17.91
N LEU A 112 2.77 27.01 16.77
CA LEU A 112 3.29 27.47 15.48
C LEU A 112 2.82 28.90 15.15
N ARG A 113 1.53 29.18 15.35
CA ARG A 113 0.94 30.51 15.09
C ARG A 113 1.49 31.59 16.03
N ALA A 114 1.88 31.22 17.24
CA ALA A 114 2.51 32.09 18.23
C ALA A 114 4.04 32.26 18.02
N GLY A 115 4.62 31.67 16.96
CA GLY A 115 6.05 31.74 16.67
C GLY A 115 6.90 30.66 17.34
N HIS A 116 6.30 29.75 18.11
CA HIS A 116 6.99 28.59 18.69
C HIS A 116 7.11 27.45 17.66
N LEU A 117 8.09 27.57 16.77
CA LEU A 117 8.32 26.62 15.66
C LEU A 117 8.54 25.16 16.10
N LEU A 118 9.03 24.95 17.32
CA LEU A 118 9.33 23.63 17.87
C LEU A 118 8.15 23.00 18.63
N GLU A 119 7.01 23.70 18.76
CA GLU A 119 5.90 23.16 19.53
C GLU A 119 5.33 21.84 18.97
N PRO A 120 5.20 21.63 17.65
CA PRO A 120 4.84 20.32 17.11
C PRO A 120 5.82 19.21 17.50
N TRP A 121 7.12 19.53 17.57
CA TRP A 121 8.14 18.58 18.01
C TRP A 121 8.04 18.30 19.52
N ASN A 122 7.72 19.31 20.34
CA ASN A 122 7.47 19.13 21.77
C ASN A 122 6.28 18.20 22.01
N GLN A 123 5.17 18.42 21.30
CA GLN A 123 3.99 17.55 21.35
C GLN A 123 4.31 16.13 20.90
N PHE A 124 5.10 15.97 19.82
CA PHE A 124 5.55 14.66 19.36
C PHE A 124 6.43 13.95 20.40
N ARG A 125 7.34 14.68 21.06
CA ARG A 125 8.20 14.15 22.12
C ARG A 125 7.39 13.66 23.33
N ILE A 126 6.27 14.32 23.65
CA ILE A 126 5.38 13.92 24.76
C ILE A 126 4.73 12.57 24.48
N ILE A 127 4.25 12.33 23.26
CA ILE A 127 3.59 11.07 22.88
C ILE A 127 4.55 9.93 22.56
N TRP A 128 5.85 10.23 22.38
CA TRP A 128 6.85 9.24 21.97
C TRP A 128 6.88 7.98 22.86
N PRO A 129 6.86 8.07 24.21
CA PRO A 129 6.83 6.87 25.06
C PRO A 129 5.59 6.01 24.83
N THR A 130 4.41 6.63 24.66
CA THR A 130 3.15 5.92 24.36
C THR A 130 3.23 5.17 23.04
N MET A 131 3.82 5.79 22.01
CA MET A 131 3.99 5.15 20.71
C MET A 131 4.91 3.93 20.78
N VAL A 132 6.03 4.05 21.50
CA VAL A 132 6.95 2.92 21.71
C VAL A 132 6.25 1.78 22.47
N ASP A 133 5.53 2.12 23.54
CA ASP A 133 4.78 1.16 24.36
C ASP A 133 3.73 0.39 23.54
N ASP A 134 2.98 1.11 22.69
CA ASP A 134 2.01 0.50 21.78
C ASP A 134 2.67 -0.42 20.74
N VAL A 135 3.79 0.00 20.15
CA VAL A 135 4.53 -0.82 19.17
C VAL A 135 5.08 -2.09 19.84
N GLU A 136 5.57 -2.01 21.07
CA GLU A 136 6.08 -3.16 21.81
C GLU A 136 4.97 -4.13 22.21
N LYS A 137 3.85 -3.61 22.71
CA LYS A 137 2.76 -4.44 23.25
C LYS A 137 1.84 -5.01 22.16
N ARG A 138 1.71 -4.34 21.02
CA ARG A 138 0.70 -4.67 20.01
C ARG A 138 1.33 -5.25 18.75
N ARG A 139 1.31 -6.59 18.66
CA ARG A 139 1.84 -7.34 17.49
C ARG A 139 1.26 -6.89 16.15
N PHE A 140 -0.01 -6.52 16.10
CA PHE A 140 -0.61 -6.03 14.86
C PHE A 140 0.03 -4.73 14.39
N ILE A 141 0.44 -3.81 15.30
CA ILE A 141 1.13 -2.57 14.93
C ILE A 141 2.50 -2.89 14.31
N GLN A 142 3.24 -3.83 14.89
CA GLN A 142 4.55 -4.25 14.35
C GLN A 142 4.44 -4.76 12.91
N VAL A 143 3.46 -5.61 12.63
CA VAL A 143 3.23 -6.13 11.27
C VAL A 143 2.74 -5.04 10.31
N GLY A 144 1.90 -4.12 10.79
CA GLY A 144 1.47 -2.95 10.02
C GLY A 144 2.63 -2.03 9.65
N LEU A 145 3.50 -1.73 10.62
CA LEU A 145 4.70 -0.92 10.43
C LEU A 145 5.67 -1.60 9.46
N LEU A 146 5.86 -2.92 9.55
CA LEU A 146 6.65 -3.69 8.58
C LEU A 146 6.07 -3.56 7.16
N ALA A 147 4.77 -3.72 7.01
CA ALA A 147 4.11 -3.55 5.71
C ALA A 147 4.34 -2.14 5.15
N TRP A 148 4.17 -1.10 5.99
CA TRP A 148 4.42 0.29 5.61
C TRP A 148 5.89 0.55 5.23
N LEU A 149 6.86 0.05 6.00
CA LEU A 149 8.29 0.19 5.70
C LEU A 149 8.66 -0.44 4.36
N ILE A 150 8.08 -1.60 4.04
CA ILE A 150 8.26 -2.22 2.73
C ILE A 150 7.67 -1.31 1.64
N LEU A 151 6.42 -0.85 1.79
CA LEU A 151 5.78 0.04 0.81
C LEU A 151 6.57 1.35 0.61
N LEU A 152 7.06 1.94 1.70
CA LEU A 152 7.88 3.14 1.68
C LEU A 152 9.19 2.90 0.93
N SER A 153 9.87 1.78 1.20
CA SER A 153 11.10 1.40 0.49
C SER A 153 10.87 1.25 -1.01
N LEU A 154 9.73 0.66 -1.41
CA LEU A 154 9.34 0.54 -2.82
C LEU A 154 9.00 1.89 -3.45
N ALA A 155 8.35 2.79 -2.71
CA ALA A 155 8.03 4.12 -3.19
C ALA A 155 9.28 5.00 -3.37
N VAL A 156 10.18 5.00 -2.39
CA VAL A 156 11.46 5.74 -2.41
C VAL A 156 12.37 5.24 -3.53
N THR A 157 12.34 3.95 -3.85
CA THR A 157 13.12 3.37 -4.97
C THR A 157 12.41 3.40 -6.32
N SER A 158 11.23 4.03 -6.40
CA SER A 158 10.47 4.18 -7.64
C SER A 158 11.05 5.17 -8.65
N PRO A 159 11.71 6.31 -8.28
CA PRO A 159 12.28 7.26 -9.23
C PRO A 159 13.23 6.61 -10.23
N GLN A 160 13.15 7.04 -11.49
CA GLN A 160 13.94 6.43 -12.58
C GLN A 160 15.44 6.49 -12.33
N ARG A 161 15.92 7.56 -11.67
CA ARG A 161 17.34 7.73 -11.32
C ARG A 161 17.82 6.61 -10.38
N ILE A 162 17.06 6.32 -9.32
CA ILE A 162 17.39 5.27 -8.34
C ILE A 162 17.28 3.88 -8.96
N MET A 163 16.22 3.64 -9.76
CA MET A 163 16.05 2.37 -10.48
C MET A 163 17.23 2.07 -11.41
N ARG A 164 17.74 3.07 -12.13
CA ARG A 164 18.93 2.93 -13.00
C ARG A 164 20.19 2.68 -12.17
N ALA A 165 20.38 3.39 -11.06
CA ALA A 165 21.54 3.25 -10.18
C ALA A 165 21.64 1.87 -9.51
N MET A 166 20.54 1.30 -9.01
CA MET A 166 20.55 -0.01 -8.35
C MET A 166 20.70 -1.20 -9.31
N GLY A 167 20.44 -0.97 -10.60
CA GLY A 167 20.35 -2.02 -11.61
C GLY A 167 19.04 -2.82 -11.54
N GLY A 168 18.57 -3.24 -12.71
CA GLY A 168 17.25 -3.87 -12.86
C GLY A 168 17.06 -5.16 -12.06
N LYS A 169 18.12 -5.96 -11.86
CA LYS A 169 18.06 -7.22 -11.09
C LYS A 169 17.78 -6.95 -9.61
N ASN A 170 18.54 -6.06 -8.96
CA ASN A 170 18.36 -5.73 -7.55
C ASN A 170 17.04 -5.01 -7.31
N TRP A 171 16.66 -4.08 -8.20
CA TRP A 171 15.36 -3.42 -8.16
C TRP A 171 14.20 -4.42 -8.22
N GLN A 172 14.29 -5.43 -9.10
CA GLN A 172 13.29 -6.51 -9.16
C GLN A 172 13.28 -7.35 -7.88
N ARG A 173 14.43 -7.67 -7.28
CA ARG A 173 14.50 -8.40 -6.01
C ARG A 173 13.77 -7.65 -4.89
N LEU A 174 14.05 -6.36 -4.74
CA LEU A 174 13.39 -5.49 -3.78
C LEU A 174 11.87 -5.44 -4.04
N HIS A 175 11.46 -5.25 -5.30
CA HIS A 175 10.06 -5.19 -5.68
C HIS A 175 9.28 -6.50 -5.50
N ARG A 176 9.94 -7.63 -5.21
CA ARG A 176 9.23 -8.85 -4.77
C ARG A 176 8.72 -8.76 -3.33
N LEU A 177 9.26 -7.84 -2.51
CA LEU A 177 8.76 -7.61 -1.16
C LEU A 177 7.32 -7.11 -1.14
N ILE A 178 6.77 -6.62 -2.26
CA ILE A 178 5.34 -6.27 -2.36
C ILE A 178 4.41 -7.42 -1.97
N TYR A 179 4.82 -8.67 -2.18
CA TYR A 179 4.02 -9.84 -1.75
C TYR A 179 4.04 -9.98 -0.23
N VAL A 180 5.19 -9.74 0.40
CA VAL A 180 5.33 -9.73 1.85
C VAL A 180 4.51 -8.60 2.45
N ALA A 181 4.56 -7.39 1.85
CA ALA A 181 3.71 -6.27 2.26
C ALA A 181 2.22 -6.60 2.16
N GLY A 182 1.78 -7.25 1.08
CA GLY A 182 0.39 -7.70 0.92
C GLY A 182 -0.04 -8.67 2.02
N ILE A 183 0.77 -9.69 2.31
CA ILE A 183 0.50 -10.67 3.37
C ILE A 183 0.49 -9.98 4.74
N ALA A 184 1.49 -9.17 5.04
CA ALA A 184 1.60 -8.43 6.29
C ALA A 184 0.40 -7.50 6.49
N ALA A 185 -0.05 -6.78 5.47
CA ALA A 185 -1.21 -5.90 5.56
C ALA A 185 -2.52 -6.66 5.87
N VAL A 186 -2.72 -7.85 5.29
CA VAL A 186 -3.88 -8.70 5.60
C VAL A 186 -3.78 -9.27 7.01
N VAL A 187 -2.61 -9.76 7.43
CA VAL A 187 -2.38 -10.28 8.79
C VAL A 187 -2.59 -9.19 9.83
N HIS A 188 -2.06 -7.99 9.59
CA HIS A 188 -2.31 -6.80 10.40
C HIS A 188 -3.81 -6.57 10.62
N TYR A 189 -4.62 -6.62 9.55
CA TYR A 189 -6.06 -6.42 9.66
C TYR A 189 -6.78 -7.58 10.38
N ILE A 190 -6.37 -8.83 10.14
CA ILE A 190 -6.94 -9.99 10.85
C ILE A 190 -6.69 -9.89 12.36
N TRP A 191 -5.50 -9.47 12.78
CA TRP A 191 -5.15 -9.32 14.20
C TRP A 191 -5.72 -8.05 14.84
N LEU A 192 -6.06 -7.03 14.04
CA LEU A 192 -6.68 -5.80 14.53
C LEU A 192 -8.13 -6.03 14.96
N VAL A 193 -8.90 -6.80 14.18
CA VAL A 193 -10.33 -6.95 14.44
C VAL A 193 -10.60 -7.90 15.61
N LYS A 194 -11.72 -7.66 16.30
CA LYS A 194 -12.21 -8.56 17.35
C LYS A 194 -12.56 -9.93 16.75
N THR A 195 -12.43 -10.97 17.57
CA THR A 195 -12.86 -12.32 17.23
C THR A 195 -14.33 -12.34 16.77
N GLY A 196 -14.61 -13.03 15.67
CA GLY A 196 -15.95 -13.11 15.08
C GLY A 196 -16.20 -12.14 13.92
N VAL A 197 -15.39 -11.07 13.78
CA VAL A 197 -15.50 -10.16 12.62
C VAL A 197 -14.90 -10.82 11.39
N ARG A 198 -15.72 -11.01 10.35
CA ARG A 198 -15.30 -11.71 9.12
C ARG A 198 -14.78 -10.81 8.01
N THR A 199 -14.82 -9.49 8.19
CA THR A 199 -14.45 -8.53 7.15
C THR A 199 -13.02 -8.69 6.61
N PRO A 200 -11.98 -9.10 7.39
CA PRO A 200 -10.64 -9.25 6.84
C PRO A 200 -10.47 -10.45 5.90
N TYR A 201 -11.26 -11.52 6.10
CA TYR A 201 -11.12 -12.76 5.33
C TYR A 201 -11.41 -12.56 3.84
N LYS A 202 -12.27 -11.60 3.47
CA LYS A 202 -12.49 -11.26 2.05
C LYS A 202 -11.19 -10.81 1.37
N TYR A 203 -10.38 -10.00 2.05
CA TYR A 203 -9.08 -9.55 1.55
C TYR A 203 -8.05 -10.68 1.54
N ALA A 204 -8.10 -11.57 2.53
CA ALA A 204 -7.25 -12.75 2.58
C ALA A 204 -7.51 -13.69 1.38
N VAL A 205 -8.78 -13.98 1.09
CA VAL A 205 -9.17 -14.80 -0.06
C VAL A 205 -8.75 -14.13 -1.37
N MET A 206 -9.00 -12.83 -1.54
CA MET A 206 -8.57 -12.09 -2.72
C MET A 206 -7.04 -12.18 -2.92
N LEU A 207 -6.27 -11.92 -1.86
CA LEU A 207 -4.81 -12.01 -1.92
C LEU A 207 -4.35 -13.43 -2.26
N ALA A 208 -4.92 -14.45 -1.61
CA ALA A 208 -4.59 -15.84 -1.86
C ALA A 208 -4.82 -16.21 -3.33
N VAL A 209 -5.98 -15.87 -3.90
CA VAL A 209 -6.29 -16.09 -5.32
C VAL A 209 -5.28 -15.40 -6.22
N LEU A 210 -4.94 -14.13 -5.94
CA LEU A 210 -3.98 -13.36 -6.74
C LEU A 210 -2.56 -13.96 -6.70
N LEU A 211 -2.12 -14.46 -5.54
CA LEU A 211 -0.81 -15.09 -5.38
C LEU A 211 -0.77 -16.47 -6.03
N LEU A 212 -1.80 -17.29 -5.84
CA LEU A 212 -1.92 -18.61 -6.46
C LEU A 212 -1.97 -18.51 -8.00
N ALA A 213 -2.72 -17.56 -8.55
CA ALA A 213 -2.76 -17.32 -10.00
C ALA A 213 -1.38 -17.01 -10.59
N ARG A 214 -0.49 -16.34 -9.83
CA ARG A 214 0.88 -16.05 -10.28
C ARG A 214 1.75 -17.30 -10.26
N VAL A 215 1.64 -18.13 -9.22
CA VAL A 215 2.40 -19.37 -9.09
C VAL A 215 1.96 -20.37 -10.16
N ALA A 216 0.64 -20.59 -10.31
CA ALA A 216 0.07 -21.48 -11.32
C ALA A 216 0.52 -21.11 -12.74
N TYR A 217 0.47 -19.83 -13.11
CA TYR A 217 0.96 -19.38 -14.42
C TYR A 217 2.47 -19.60 -14.60
N SER A 218 3.27 -19.39 -13.56
CA SER A 218 4.73 -19.60 -13.60
C SER A 218 5.06 -21.08 -13.83
N LEU A 219 4.35 -21.98 -13.15
CA LEU A 219 4.51 -23.43 -13.31
C LEU A 219 4.05 -23.89 -14.70
N TRP A 220 2.88 -23.46 -15.15
CA TRP A 220 2.34 -23.77 -16.48
C TRP A 220 3.30 -23.38 -17.60
N LYS A 221 3.90 -22.18 -17.52
CA LYS A 221 4.87 -21.72 -18.52
C LYS A 221 6.17 -22.53 -18.51
N ARG A 222 6.61 -23.00 -17.34
CA ARG A 222 7.80 -23.88 -17.22
C ARG A 222 7.53 -25.23 -17.86
N TRP A 223 6.34 -25.80 -17.62
CA TRP A 223 5.93 -27.09 -18.18
C TRP A 223 5.78 -27.06 -19.71
N LYS A 224 5.28 -25.95 -20.28
CA LYS A 224 5.16 -25.77 -21.74
C LYS A 224 6.46 -25.46 -22.48
N LYS A 225 7.59 -25.25 -21.81
CA LYS A 225 8.88 -25.11 -22.52
C LYS A 225 9.39 -26.51 -22.88
N PRO A 226 9.47 -26.89 -24.17
CA PRO A 226 10.13 -28.12 -24.56
C PRO A 226 11.58 -28.06 -24.07
N GLY A 227 12.06 -29.13 -23.43
CA GLY A 227 13.48 -29.24 -23.08
C GLY A 227 14.32 -29.00 -24.32
N THR A 228 15.27 -28.06 -24.24
CA THR A 228 16.33 -27.96 -25.24
C THR A 228 17.04 -29.31 -25.27
N ALA A 229 16.82 -30.10 -26.32
CA ALA A 229 17.55 -31.33 -26.55
C ALA A 229 19.05 -31.03 -26.47
N PRO A 230 19.85 -31.89 -25.83
CA PRO A 230 21.29 -31.67 -25.77
C PRO A 230 21.81 -31.63 -27.20
N VAL A 231 22.47 -30.52 -27.57
CA VAL A 231 23.23 -30.42 -28.81
C VAL A 231 24.28 -31.54 -28.75
N GLN A 232 24.11 -32.58 -29.56
CA GLN A 232 25.14 -33.58 -29.77
C GLN A 232 26.38 -32.83 -30.28
N LYS A 233 27.41 -32.73 -29.43
CA LYS A 233 28.73 -32.36 -29.88
C LYS A 233 29.18 -33.46 -30.84
N VAL A 234 29.20 -33.15 -32.13
CA VAL A 234 29.84 -34.01 -33.12
C VAL A 234 31.32 -34.07 -32.72
N ALA A 235 31.76 -35.27 -32.33
CA ALA A 235 33.17 -35.56 -32.09
C ALA A 235 33.89 -35.44 -33.43
N ALA A 236 34.96 -34.63 -33.46
CA ALA A 236 35.93 -34.56 -34.55
C ALA A 236 37.11 -35.46 -34.22
#